data_AF-A0A4Q2A1J1-F1
#
_entry.id   AF-A0A4Q2A1J1-F1
#
_cell.length_a   1.000
_cell.length_b   1.000
_cell.length_c   1.000
_cell.angle_alpha   90.00
_cell.angle_beta   90.00
_cell.angle_gamma   90.00
#
_symmetry.space_group_name_H-M   'P 1'
#
loop_
_entity.id
_entity.type
_entity.pdbx_description
1 polymer ?
#
loop_
_entity_poly.entity_id
_entity_poly.type
_entity_poly.pdbx_seq_one_letter_code
_entity_poly.pdbx_strand_id
1 'polypeptide(L)'
;MENKYALLGEFEVDFDLSRIAKLSVPEKFRLVNFIGLIYQEAHFAGQVGLLHMDRSRNYTINKTYNLFSMLVVNGTKFEILRKIVENYARNFDKSDVYYSHVVMIGIGLMMIDKGFSPDAIYNYLMHLLGKDFLMKNQKYDGIVKVKKEDKVDVSFEIEYEPFEGNMRRLKYELLAILSYSHANGIEVTKELINKKYNNPEFRFYFNMLHIDCAETQAAMFEDYNAEDSRTQRLMLNGAYAILQKYDVFTTHYLFNAVIGKYSRYDKDSGEIETEVKARLDDILA
;
A
#
# COMPACT_ATOMS: atom_id res chain seq x y z
N MET A 1 -7.54 20.31 -12.89
CA MET A 1 -7.43 20.89 -11.52
C MET A 1 -8.51 20.34 -10.59
N GLU A 2 -9.73 20.08 -11.06
CA GLU A 2 -10.85 19.51 -10.26
C GLU A 2 -10.56 18.15 -9.60
N ASN A 3 -9.68 17.33 -10.18
CA ASN A 3 -9.38 15.97 -9.68
C ASN A 3 -8.48 15.95 -8.41
N LYS A 4 -7.70 17.01 -8.14
CA LYS A 4 -6.73 17.02 -7.01
C LYS A 4 -7.37 17.35 -5.66
N TYR A 5 -8.40 18.20 -5.63
CA TYR A 5 -9.13 18.51 -4.39
C TYR A 5 -10.03 17.34 -3.97
N ALA A 6 -10.63 16.64 -4.94
CA ALA A 6 -11.36 15.41 -4.70
C ALA A 6 -10.48 14.36 -4.00
N LEU A 7 -9.24 14.20 -4.46
CA LEU A 7 -8.29 13.27 -3.85
C LEU A 7 -7.97 13.56 -2.37
N LEU A 8 -7.85 14.84 -1.99
CA LEU A 8 -7.62 15.18 -0.58
C LEU A 8 -8.82 14.79 0.29
N GLY A 9 -10.04 14.99 -0.23
CA GLY A 9 -11.26 14.50 0.42
C GLY A 9 -11.34 12.98 0.48
N GLU A 10 -10.83 12.26 -0.52
CA GLU A 10 -10.74 10.79 -0.48
C GLU A 10 -9.82 10.32 0.66
N PHE A 11 -8.65 10.94 0.84
CA PHE A 11 -7.77 10.58 1.96
C PHE A 11 -8.41 10.76 3.33
N GLU A 12 -9.29 11.74 3.50
CA GLU A 12 -10.05 11.94 4.74
C GLU A 12 -11.10 10.85 4.99
N VAL A 13 -11.59 10.20 3.93
CA VAL A 13 -12.51 9.06 4.00
C VAL A 13 -11.74 7.77 4.31
N ASP A 14 -10.57 7.59 3.70
CA ASP A 14 -9.80 6.34 3.80
C ASP A 14 -8.99 6.20 5.08
N PHE A 15 -8.57 7.33 5.64
CA PHE A 15 -7.68 7.39 6.78
C PHE A 15 -8.29 8.22 7.90
N ASP A 16 -8.24 7.71 9.13
CA ASP A 16 -8.50 8.49 10.34
C ASP A 16 -7.33 9.44 10.62
N LEU A 17 -7.29 10.54 9.87
CA LEU A 17 -6.27 11.59 9.98
C LEU A 17 -6.28 12.26 11.36
N SER A 18 -7.37 12.13 12.13
CA SER A 18 -7.45 12.67 13.49
C SER A 18 -6.42 12.02 14.43
N ARG A 19 -6.00 10.78 14.16
CA ARG A 19 -4.99 10.06 14.93
C ARG A 19 -3.63 10.75 14.86
N ILE A 20 -3.26 11.27 13.69
CA ILE A 20 -2.02 12.03 13.47
C ILE A 20 -2.01 13.30 14.34
N ALA A 21 -3.13 14.02 14.36
CA ALA A 21 -3.29 15.25 15.14
C ALA A 21 -3.29 15.00 16.66
N LYS A 22 -3.60 13.80 17.13
CA LYS A 22 -3.63 13.42 18.56
C LYS A 22 -2.28 12.97 19.12
N LEU A 23 -1.29 12.75 18.25
CA LEU A 23 0.05 12.35 18.68
C LEU A 23 0.69 13.33 19.66
N SER A 24 1.60 12.81 20.50
CA SER A 24 2.43 13.64 21.36
C SER A 24 3.35 14.55 20.55
N VAL A 25 3.76 15.68 21.13
CA VAL A 25 4.67 16.63 20.47
C VAL A 25 5.97 15.96 19.98
N PRO A 26 6.64 15.08 20.76
CA PRO A 26 7.83 14.36 20.27
C PRO A 26 7.56 13.50 19.03
N GLU A 27 6.45 12.75 18.98
CA GLU A 27 6.12 11.92 17.82
C GLU A 27 5.79 12.79 16.58
N LYS A 28 5.16 13.95 16.78
CA LYS A 28 4.94 14.90 15.68
C LYS A 28 6.25 15.46 15.12
N PHE A 29 7.25 15.73 15.97
CA PHE A 29 8.57 16.11 15.49
C PHE A 29 9.25 14.99 14.69
N ARG A 30 9.07 13.72 15.05
CA ARG A 30 9.54 12.60 14.23
C ARG A 30 8.87 12.58 12.86
N LEU A 31 7.55 12.81 12.80
CA LEU A 31 6.82 12.91 11.52
C LEU A 31 7.34 14.06 10.63
N VAL A 32 7.84 15.16 11.20
CA VAL A 32 8.45 16.24 10.41
C VAL A 32 9.64 15.74 9.59
N ASN A 33 10.43 14.78 10.09
CA ASN A 33 11.54 14.20 9.33
C ASN A 33 11.03 13.41 8.12
N PHE A 34 9.96 12.62 8.30
CA PHE A 34 9.31 11.92 7.18
C PHE A 34 8.72 12.88 6.14
N ILE A 35 8.12 13.99 6.59
CA ILE A 35 7.64 15.05 5.69
C ILE A 35 8.81 15.66 4.90
N GLY A 36 9.96 15.85 5.54
CA GLY A 36 11.20 16.27 4.90
C GLY A 36 11.69 15.31 3.83
N LEU A 37 11.72 14.02 4.16
CA LEU A 37 12.04 12.95 3.21
C LEU A 37 11.12 13.02 1.98
N ILE A 38 9.80 13.01 2.19
CA ILE A 38 8.81 13.06 1.10
C ILE A 38 8.98 14.32 0.25
N TYR A 39 9.28 15.47 0.88
CA TYR A 39 9.53 16.71 0.15
C TYR A 39 10.76 16.62 -0.77
N GLN A 40 11.86 16.07 -0.26
CA GLN A 40 13.08 15.86 -1.07
C GLN A 40 12.82 14.90 -2.22
N GLU A 41 12.06 13.84 -1.98
CA GLU A 41 11.70 12.84 -2.98
C GLU A 41 10.77 13.40 -4.05
N ALA A 42 9.82 14.27 -3.68
CA ALA A 42 8.97 14.97 -4.63
C ALA A 42 9.78 15.88 -5.57
N HIS A 43 10.80 16.58 -5.04
CA HIS A 43 11.72 17.37 -5.86
C HIS A 43 12.52 16.50 -6.81
N PHE A 44 13.08 15.40 -6.32
CA PHE A 44 13.84 14.46 -7.12
C PHE A 44 12.99 13.87 -8.25
N ALA A 45 11.80 13.36 -7.92
CA ALA A 45 10.83 12.84 -8.89
C ALA A 45 10.42 13.89 -9.94
N GLY A 46 10.27 15.16 -9.55
CA GLY A 46 9.99 16.25 -10.47
C GLY A 46 11.13 16.54 -11.46
N GLN A 47 12.37 16.18 -11.12
CA GLN A 47 13.55 16.39 -11.98
C GLN A 47 13.85 15.19 -12.87
N VAL A 48 13.77 13.97 -12.33
CA VAL A 48 14.19 12.74 -13.04
C VAL A 48 13.02 11.87 -13.50
N GLY A 49 11.81 12.10 -13.00
CA GLY A 49 10.62 11.27 -13.24
C GLY A 49 10.37 10.22 -12.15
N LEU A 50 9.10 9.81 -12.00
CA LEU A 50 8.64 8.87 -10.96
C LEU A 50 9.33 7.51 -11.01
N LEU A 51 9.49 6.94 -12.21
CA LEU A 51 10.11 5.61 -12.43
C LEU A 51 11.61 5.58 -12.13
N HIS A 52 12.20 6.72 -11.76
CA HIS A 52 13.63 6.86 -11.44
C HIS A 52 13.88 7.25 -9.99
N MET A 53 12.84 7.25 -9.13
CA MET A 53 12.99 7.50 -7.70
C MET A 53 13.87 6.46 -7.00
N ASP A 54 14.05 5.27 -7.58
CA ASP A 54 15.01 4.25 -7.15
C ASP A 54 16.47 4.72 -7.13
N ARG A 55 16.78 5.76 -7.92
CA ARG A 55 18.10 6.39 -7.98
C ARG A 55 18.29 7.48 -6.92
N SER A 56 17.26 7.80 -6.13
CA SER A 56 17.40 8.78 -5.07
C SER A 56 18.32 8.25 -3.96
N ARG A 57 19.14 9.14 -3.40
CA ARG A 57 19.94 8.84 -2.20
C ARG A 57 19.08 8.41 -1.00
N ASN A 58 17.80 8.79 -0.98
CA ASN A 58 16.91 8.43 0.11
C ASN A 58 16.12 7.14 -0.17
N TYR A 59 16.28 6.49 -1.34
CA TYR A 59 15.45 5.34 -1.73
C TYR A 59 15.43 4.23 -0.67
N THR A 60 16.58 3.94 -0.05
CA THR A 60 16.75 2.87 0.94
C THR A 60 16.78 3.36 2.38
N ILE A 61 16.50 4.65 2.64
CA ILE A 61 16.74 5.28 3.96
C ILE A 61 15.80 4.77 5.05
N ASN A 62 14.59 4.37 4.68
CA ASN A 62 13.57 3.85 5.58
C ASN A 62 12.82 2.71 4.90
N LYS A 63 12.56 1.63 5.65
CA LYS A 63 11.94 0.41 5.16
C LYS A 63 10.51 0.62 4.61
N THR A 64 9.67 1.34 5.35
CA THR A 64 8.29 1.64 4.95
C THR A 64 8.25 2.60 3.76
N TYR A 65 9.16 3.59 3.75
CA TYR A 65 9.34 4.46 2.59
C TYR A 65 9.75 3.67 1.34
N ASN A 66 10.77 2.82 1.45
CA ASN A 66 11.27 2.01 0.35
C ASN A 66 10.17 1.13 -0.24
N LEU A 67 9.34 0.50 0.60
CA LEU A 67 8.19 -0.29 0.18
C LEU A 67 7.26 0.46 -0.77
N PHE A 68 6.77 1.61 -0.32
CA PHE A 68 5.76 2.36 -1.05
C PHE A 68 6.38 3.07 -2.26
N SER A 69 7.61 3.57 -2.15
CA SER A 69 8.31 4.20 -3.28
C SER A 69 8.62 3.18 -4.38
N MET A 70 8.97 1.94 -4.03
CA MET A 70 9.14 0.85 -5.01
C MET A 70 7.83 0.56 -5.78
N LEU A 71 6.67 0.59 -5.12
CA LEU A 71 5.38 0.43 -5.81
C LEU A 71 5.13 1.57 -6.81
N VAL A 72 5.43 2.81 -6.41
CA VAL A 72 5.37 3.98 -7.31
C VAL A 72 6.33 3.83 -8.49
N VAL A 73 7.58 3.44 -8.24
CA VAL A 73 8.61 3.23 -9.28
C VAL A 73 8.19 2.14 -10.27
N ASN A 74 7.50 1.10 -9.82
CA ASN A 74 6.99 0.05 -10.70
C ASN A 74 5.72 0.45 -11.48
N GLY A 75 5.20 1.66 -11.29
CA GLY A 75 3.99 2.12 -11.96
C GLY A 75 2.73 1.39 -11.48
N THR A 76 2.72 0.93 -10.22
CA THR A 76 1.52 0.36 -9.59
C THR A 76 0.36 1.34 -9.73
N LYS A 77 -0.80 0.85 -10.18
CA LYS A 77 -2.02 1.67 -10.28
C LYS A 77 -2.36 2.30 -8.94
N PHE A 78 -2.70 3.59 -8.96
CA PHE A 78 -2.99 4.38 -7.77
C PHE A 78 -3.99 3.74 -6.80
N GLU A 79 -5.09 3.21 -7.33
CA GLU A 79 -6.13 2.53 -6.55
C GLU A 79 -5.61 1.30 -5.78
N ILE A 80 -4.61 0.60 -6.32
CA ILE A 80 -3.98 -0.53 -5.64
C ILE A 80 -2.97 -0.04 -4.59
N LEU A 81 -2.18 0.98 -4.91
CA LEU A 81 -1.28 1.62 -3.95
C LEU A 81 -2.05 2.12 -2.71
N ARG A 82 -3.17 2.81 -2.94
CA ARG A 82 -4.09 3.25 -1.89
C ARG A 82 -4.56 2.08 -1.02
N LYS A 83 -5.08 1.01 -1.62
CA LYS A 83 -5.50 -0.20 -0.88
C LYS A 83 -4.36 -0.85 -0.09
N ILE A 84 -3.14 -0.86 -0.62
CA ILE A 84 -1.96 -1.37 0.08
C ILE A 84 -1.69 -0.52 1.34
N VAL A 85 -1.65 0.80 1.21
CA VAL A 85 -1.43 1.73 2.33
C VAL A 85 -2.53 1.59 3.37
N GLU A 86 -3.80 1.57 2.97
CA GLU A 86 -4.95 1.38 3.85
C GLU A 86 -4.87 0.08 4.63
N ASN A 87 -4.59 -1.04 3.97
CA ASN A 87 -4.46 -2.32 4.65
C ASN A 87 -3.30 -2.30 5.66
N TYR A 88 -2.16 -1.72 5.31
CA TYR A 88 -1.07 -1.55 6.27
C TYR A 88 -1.48 -0.67 7.47
N ALA A 89 -2.21 0.42 7.23
CA ALA A 89 -2.70 1.29 8.30
C ALA A 89 -3.67 0.54 9.23
N ARG A 90 -4.59 -0.26 8.69
CA ARG A 90 -5.53 -1.13 9.46
C ARG A 90 -4.83 -2.19 10.31
N ASN A 91 -3.57 -2.53 10.04
CA ASN A 91 -2.84 -3.43 10.94
C ASN A 91 -2.37 -2.73 12.24
N PHE A 92 -2.45 -1.39 12.29
CA PHE A 92 -2.04 -0.57 13.43
C PHE A 92 -3.21 0.10 14.15
N ASP A 93 -4.38 -0.55 14.18
CA ASP A 93 -5.57 -0.09 14.88
C ASP A 93 -5.30 0.26 16.36
N LYS A 94 -4.34 -0.43 16.98
CA LYS A 94 -3.96 -0.23 18.39
C LYS A 94 -2.77 0.70 18.62
N SER A 95 -2.11 1.18 17.57
CA SER A 95 -0.92 2.03 17.69
C SER A 95 -1.05 3.27 16.80
N ASP A 96 -1.41 4.40 17.39
CA ASP A 96 -1.51 5.69 16.69
C ASP A 96 -0.18 6.11 16.07
N VAL A 97 0.93 5.76 16.72
CA VAL A 97 2.27 6.08 16.24
C VAL A 97 2.56 5.30 14.95
N TYR A 98 2.41 3.99 14.94
CA TYR A 98 2.67 3.17 13.74
C TYR A 98 1.69 3.49 12.61
N TYR A 99 0.41 3.66 12.95
CA TYR A 99 -0.61 4.11 12.02
C TYR A 99 -0.20 5.41 11.32
N SER A 100 0.15 6.43 12.11
CA SER A 100 0.48 7.76 11.58
C SER A 100 1.71 7.76 10.70
N HIS A 101 2.73 6.94 11.00
CA HIS A 101 3.91 6.81 10.15
C HIS A 101 3.57 6.21 8.78
N VAL A 102 2.81 5.11 8.77
CA VAL A 102 2.37 4.45 7.53
C VAL A 102 1.54 5.40 6.68
N VAL A 103 0.55 6.06 7.29
CA VAL A 103 -0.36 6.97 6.60
C VAL A 103 0.38 8.21 6.09
N MET A 104 1.28 8.81 6.87
CA MET A 104 2.04 9.98 6.45
C MET A 104 2.91 9.70 5.22
N ILE A 105 3.64 8.57 5.23
CA ILE A 105 4.47 8.15 4.09
C ILE A 105 3.59 7.79 2.89
N GLY A 106 2.54 7.00 3.10
CA GLY A 106 1.64 6.55 2.04
C GLY A 106 0.93 7.72 1.33
N ILE A 107 0.35 8.65 2.08
CA ILE A 107 -0.25 9.88 1.53
C ILE A 107 0.79 10.68 0.76
N GLY A 108 1.98 10.89 1.33
CA GLY A 108 3.05 11.62 0.67
C GLY A 108 3.41 11.06 -0.71
N LEU A 109 3.62 9.74 -0.78
CA LEU A 109 3.95 9.05 -2.04
C LEU A 109 2.78 9.02 -3.02
N MET A 110 1.54 8.86 -2.55
CA MET A 110 0.35 8.97 -3.38
C MET A 110 0.19 10.37 -3.99
N MET A 111 0.53 11.42 -3.26
CA MET A 111 0.55 12.79 -3.82
C MET A 111 1.69 12.99 -4.82
N ILE A 112 2.85 12.36 -4.62
CA ILE A 112 3.94 12.35 -5.61
C ILE A 112 3.47 11.67 -6.90
N ASP A 113 2.88 10.48 -6.81
CA ASP A 113 2.31 9.73 -7.96
C ASP A 113 1.29 10.57 -8.75
N LYS A 114 0.43 11.32 -8.05
CA LYS A 114 -0.56 12.23 -8.66
C LYS A 114 0.02 13.57 -9.12
N GLY A 115 1.34 13.75 -9.05
CA GLY A 115 2.04 14.93 -9.55
C GLY A 115 1.70 16.21 -8.80
N PHE A 116 1.48 16.16 -7.49
CA PHE A 116 1.40 17.37 -6.67
C PHE A 116 2.77 18.05 -6.59
N SER A 117 2.79 19.38 -6.57
CA SER A 117 4.04 20.12 -6.40
C SER A 117 4.64 19.85 -5.01
N PRO A 118 5.98 19.77 -4.86
CA PRO A 118 6.62 19.49 -3.57
C PRO A 118 6.11 20.37 -2.42
N ASP A 119 5.92 21.67 -2.64
CA ASP A 119 5.42 22.57 -1.59
C ASP A 119 3.96 22.30 -1.19
N ALA A 120 3.12 21.85 -2.12
CA ALA A 120 1.74 21.46 -1.82
C ALA A 120 1.72 20.19 -0.94
N ILE A 121 2.54 19.20 -1.27
CA ILE A 121 2.70 17.97 -0.48
C ILE A 121 3.18 18.33 0.92
N TYR A 122 4.26 19.10 1.01
CA TYR A 122 4.81 19.56 2.28
C TYR A 122 3.77 20.26 3.16
N ASN A 123 3.07 21.26 2.61
CA ASN A 123 2.10 22.04 3.36
C ASN A 123 0.91 21.19 3.81
N TYR A 124 0.44 20.27 2.96
CA TYR A 124 -0.64 19.35 3.32
C TYR A 124 -0.23 18.43 4.47
N LEU A 125 0.91 17.75 4.37
CA LEU A 125 1.37 16.84 5.41
C LEU A 125 1.68 17.57 6.74
N MET A 126 2.22 18.79 6.67
CA MET A 126 2.42 19.63 7.86
C MET A 126 1.08 20.00 8.50
N HIS A 127 0.04 20.28 7.70
CA HIS A 127 -1.30 20.58 8.21
C HIS A 127 -1.87 19.44 9.06
N LEU A 128 -1.60 18.18 8.69
CA LEU A 128 -2.06 16.99 9.42
C LEU A 128 -1.53 16.91 10.87
N LEU A 129 -0.40 17.55 11.19
CA LEU A 129 0.15 17.58 12.55
C LEU A 129 -0.70 18.42 13.53
N GLY A 130 -1.63 19.22 13.00
CA GLY A 130 -2.62 19.98 13.76
C GLY A 130 -2.18 21.40 14.15
N LYS A 131 -3.11 22.35 14.03
CA LYS A 131 -2.91 23.79 14.23
C LYS A 131 -2.16 24.14 15.53
N ASP A 132 -2.47 23.47 16.63
CA ASP A 132 -1.84 23.73 17.93
C ASP A 132 -0.35 23.38 17.94
N PHE A 133 0.03 22.25 17.35
CA PHE A 133 1.43 21.89 17.19
C PHE A 133 2.13 22.94 16.32
N LEU A 134 1.49 23.31 15.21
CA LEU A 134 2.03 24.28 14.27
C LEU A 134 2.26 25.65 14.96
N MET A 135 1.23 26.26 15.55
CA MET A 135 1.33 27.58 16.15
C MET A 135 2.22 27.66 17.39
N LYS A 136 2.23 26.61 18.24
CA LYS A 136 2.92 26.63 19.53
C LYS A 136 4.37 26.14 19.46
N ASN A 137 4.71 25.32 18.46
CA ASN A 137 6.04 24.68 18.37
C ASN A 137 6.80 25.03 17.07
N GLN A 138 6.16 25.60 16.03
CA GLN A 138 6.86 25.99 14.78
C GLN A 138 7.76 27.21 14.88
N LYS A 139 7.69 27.99 15.98
CA LYS A 139 8.64 29.10 16.18
C LYS A 139 10.09 28.62 16.37
N TYR A 140 10.34 27.31 16.48
CA TYR A 140 11.68 26.74 16.50
C TYR A 140 12.11 26.31 15.09
N ASP A 141 13.02 27.10 14.51
CA ASP A 141 13.96 26.96 13.36
C ASP A 141 14.14 25.64 12.55
N GLY A 142 13.54 24.51 12.91
CA GLY A 142 13.77 23.20 12.28
C GLY A 142 13.16 23.05 10.88
N ILE A 143 12.07 23.74 10.56
CA ILE A 143 11.33 23.55 9.29
C ILE A 143 12.11 24.02 8.06
N VAL A 144 12.82 25.15 8.16
CA VAL A 144 13.69 25.65 7.09
C VAL A 144 14.95 24.79 6.96
N LYS A 145 15.39 24.16 8.05
CA LYS A 145 16.53 23.23 8.06
C LYS A 145 16.18 21.90 7.38
N VAL A 146 15.01 21.30 7.64
CA VAL A 146 14.59 20.05 7.00
C VAL A 146 14.47 20.17 5.47
N LYS A 147 14.10 21.34 4.94
CA LYS A 147 14.13 21.63 3.49
C LYS A 147 15.55 21.73 2.90
N LYS A 148 16.56 21.98 3.74
CA LYS A 148 17.96 22.28 3.35
C LYS A 148 18.96 21.24 3.83
N GLU A 149 18.55 20.28 4.65
CA GLU A 149 19.43 19.26 5.21
C GLU A 149 19.72 18.15 4.20
N ASP A 150 21.01 17.84 4.03
CA ASP A 150 21.47 16.80 3.12
C ASP A 150 21.23 15.36 3.63
N LYS A 151 20.94 15.19 4.92
CA LYS A 151 20.65 13.90 5.53
C LYS A 151 19.41 14.00 6.40
N VAL A 152 18.40 13.23 6.05
CA VAL A 152 17.16 13.12 6.84
C VAL A 152 17.31 11.95 7.81
N ASP A 153 17.13 12.19 9.11
CA ASP A 153 17.15 11.13 10.12
C ASP A 153 15.74 10.53 10.33
N VAL A 154 15.53 9.31 9.82
CA VAL A 154 14.26 8.57 9.87
C VAL A 154 14.43 7.17 10.45
N SER A 155 15.19 7.07 11.55
CA SER A 155 15.31 5.81 12.30
C SER A 155 13.99 5.47 13.02
N PHE A 156 13.14 4.68 12.36
CA PHE A 156 11.93 4.14 12.94
C PHE A 156 11.70 2.74 12.38
N GLU A 157 11.79 1.74 13.25
CA GLU A 157 11.55 0.35 12.90
C GLU A 157 10.25 -0.08 13.57
N ILE A 158 9.28 -0.49 12.76
CA ILE A 158 8.04 -1.09 13.26
C ILE A 158 8.33 -2.60 13.41
N GLU A 159 8.04 -3.16 14.58
CA GLU A 159 8.12 -4.59 14.84
C GLU A 159 6.88 -5.32 14.30
N TYR A 160 7.07 -6.50 13.68
CA TYR A 160 6.02 -7.19 12.93
C TYR A 160 5.84 -8.66 13.35
N GLU A 161 4.61 -9.17 13.18
CA GLU A 161 4.24 -10.54 13.52
C GLU A 161 4.86 -11.59 12.56
N PRO A 162 5.28 -12.76 13.08
CA PRO A 162 5.75 -13.89 12.26
C PRO A 162 4.64 -14.46 11.35
N PHE A 163 5.01 -15.25 10.34
CA PHE A 163 4.02 -15.79 9.39
C PHE A 163 3.32 -17.02 9.95
N GLU A 164 2.00 -17.00 9.92
CA GLU A 164 1.22 -18.22 9.98
C GLU A 164 1.31 -18.97 8.63
N GLY A 165 1.65 -20.27 8.68
CA GLY A 165 1.89 -21.08 7.49
C GLY A 165 0.68 -21.21 6.55
N ASN A 166 -0.54 -21.20 7.10
CA ASN A 166 -1.77 -21.33 6.31
C ASN A 166 -2.04 -20.08 5.45
N MET A 167 -1.84 -18.88 6.00
CA MET A 167 -1.99 -17.63 5.25
C MET A 167 -0.94 -17.49 4.13
N ARG A 168 0.28 -17.98 4.37
CA ARG A 168 1.31 -18.08 3.32
C ARG A 168 0.85 -18.92 2.15
N ARG A 169 0.37 -20.12 2.46
CA ARG A 169 -0.07 -21.06 1.43
C ARG A 169 -1.19 -20.45 0.60
N LEU A 170 -2.24 -19.94 1.25
CA LEU A 170 -3.36 -19.28 0.57
C LEU A 170 -2.89 -18.13 -0.31
N LYS A 171 -2.02 -17.24 0.20
CA LYS A 171 -1.45 -16.13 -0.58
C LYS A 171 -0.85 -16.61 -1.91
N TYR A 172 0.05 -17.60 -1.87
CA TYR A 172 0.75 -18.05 -3.07
C TYR A 172 -0.14 -18.89 -4.00
N GLU A 173 -1.15 -19.60 -3.46
CA GLU A 173 -2.18 -20.23 -4.29
C GLU A 173 -2.98 -19.18 -5.08
N LEU A 174 -3.39 -18.08 -4.45
CA LEU A 174 -4.10 -17.01 -5.14
C LEU A 174 -3.24 -16.30 -6.20
N LEU A 175 -1.95 -16.06 -5.91
CA LEU A 175 -1.00 -15.53 -6.90
C LEU A 175 -0.77 -16.51 -8.06
N ALA A 176 -0.76 -17.82 -7.79
CA ALA A 176 -0.66 -18.86 -8.82
C ALA A 176 -1.87 -18.84 -9.76
N ILE A 177 -3.09 -18.74 -9.20
CA ILE A 177 -4.32 -18.64 -9.99
C ILE A 177 -4.34 -17.35 -10.82
N LEU A 178 -3.88 -16.23 -10.26
CA LEU A 178 -3.71 -14.97 -11.00
C LEU A 178 -2.74 -15.11 -12.18
N SER A 179 -1.56 -15.70 -11.93
CA SER A 179 -0.57 -15.97 -12.97
C SER A 179 -1.14 -16.88 -14.08
N TYR A 180 -1.88 -17.92 -13.69
CA TYR A 180 -2.57 -18.80 -14.63
C TYR A 180 -3.61 -18.06 -15.48
N SER A 181 -4.35 -17.12 -14.89
CA SER A 181 -5.31 -16.26 -15.59
C SER A 181 -4.67 -15.37 -16.63
N HIS A 182 -3.49 -14.79 -16.34
CA HIS A 182 -2.75 -14.02 -17.33
C HIS A 182 -2.31 -14.88 -18.52
N ALA A 183 -1.90 -16.12 -18.27
CA ALA A 183 -1.42 -17.01 -19.32
C ALA A 183 -2.55 -17.64 -20.17
N ASN A 184 -3.68 -17.97 -19.56
CA ASN A 184 -4.73 -18.79 -20.20
C ASN A 184 -6.08 -18.09 -20.38
N GLY A 185 -6.24 -16.89 -19.79
CA GLY A 185 -7.48 -16.14 -19.81
C GLY A 185 -8.47 -16.52 -18.70
N ILE A 186 -9.47 -15.67 -18.51
CA ILE A 186 -10.41 -15.73 -17.39
C ILE A 186 -11.35 -16.95 -17.48
N GLU A 187 -11.77 -17.34 -18.68
CA GLU A 187 -12.70 -18.47 -18.86
C GLU A 187 -12.08 -19.80 -18.44
N VAL A 188 -10.83 -20.06 -18.84
CA VAL A 188 -10.09 -21.27 -18.43
C VAL A 188 -9.83 -21.25 -16.91
N THR A 189 -9.53 -20.08 -16.37
CA THR A 189 -9.32 -19.89 -14.92
C THR A 189 -10.59 -20.13 -14.12
N LYS A 190 -11.75 -19.71 -14.64
CA LYS A 190 -13.05 -20.00 -14.02
C LYS A 190 -13.29 -21.49 -13.92
N GLU A 191 -12.92 -22.28 -14.93
CA GLU A 191 -13.02 -23.74 -14.85
C GLU A 191 -12.09 -24.31 -13.80
N LEU A 192 -10.83 -23.85 -13.74
CA LEU A 192 -9.86 -24.23 -12.72
C LEU A 192 -10.42 -23.99 -11.31
N ILE A 193 -10.93 -22.79 -11.03
CA ILE A 193 -11.46 -22.41 -9.71
C ILE A 193 -12.70 -23.24 -9.34
N ASN A 194 -13.60 -23.47 -10.29
CA ASN A 194 -14.87 -24.15 -10.02
C ASN A 194 -14.76 -25.67 -9.96
N LYS A 195 -13.84 -26.28 -10.71
CA LYS A 195 -13.76 -27.73 -10.88
C LYS A 195 -12.56 -28.38 -10.18
N LYS A 196 -11.42 -27.68 -10.08
CA LYS A 196 -10.13 -28.26 -9.63
C LYS A 196 -9.62 -27.65 -8.33
N TYR A 197 -9.72 -26.33 -8.14
CA TYR A 197 -9.25 -25.69 -6.92
C TYR A 197 -10.18 -26.01 -5.74
N ASN A 198 -9.63 -26.72 -4.75
CA ASN A 198 -10.38 -27.23 -3.60
C ASN A 198 -10.48 -26.20 -2.46
N ASN A 199 -11.05 -25.04 -2.76
CA ASN A 199 -11.37 -24.01 -1.78
C ASN A 199 -12.78 -23.45 -2.04
N PRO A 200 -13.82 -23.99 -1.36
CA PRO A 200 -15.21 -23.58 -1.57
C PRO A 200 -15.47 -22.11 -1.24
N GLU A 201 -14.80 -21.56 -0.23
CA GLU A 201 -14.95 -20.16 0.19
C GLU A 201 -14.39 -19.21 -0.88
N PHE A 202 -13.18 -19.48 -1.37
CA PHE A 202 -12.62 -18.69 -2.45
C PHE A 202 -13.47 -18.77 -3.72
N ARG A 203 -13.99 -19.96 -4.04
CA ARG A 203 -14.93 -20.15 -5.16
C ARG A 203 -16.19 -19.30 -5.00
N PHE A 204 -16.74 -19.24 -3.80
CA PHE A 204 -17.89 -18.38 -3.50
C PHE A 204 -17.56 -16.90 -3.77
N TYR A 205 -16.47 -16.38 -3.20
CA TYR A 205 -16.08 -14.98 -3.40
C TYR A 205 -15.78 -14.65 -4.86
N PHE A 206 -15.10 -15.54 -5.58
CA PHE A 206 -14.82 -15.37 -7.00
C PHE A 206 -16.11 -15.28 -7.82
N ASN A 207 -17.04 -16.23 -7.63
CA ASN A 207 -18.30 -16.24 -8.37
C ASN A 207 -19.23 -15.09 -7.97
N MET A 208 -19.20 -14.66 -6.71
CA MET A 208 -19.94 -13.49 -6.23
C MET A 208 -19.47 -12.21 -6.91
N LEU A 209 -18.16 -12.03 -7.08
CA LEU A 209 -17.59 -10.84 -7.73
C LEU A 209 -17.59 -10.95 -9.25
N HIS A 210 -17.72 -12.14 -9.85
CA HIS A 210 -17.72 -12.33 -11.30
C HIS A 210 -19.09 -11.94 -11.91
N ILE A 211 -19.37 -10.64 -11.90
CA ILE A 211 -20.55 -10.00 -12.49
C ILE A 211 -20.13 -9.03 -13.60
N ASP A 212 -20.99 -8.85 -14.60
CA ASP A 212 -20.66 -8.08 -15.81
C ASP A 212 -20.53 -6.57 -15.56
N CYS A 213 -21.18 -6.06 -14.51
CA CYS A 213 -21.18 -4.64 -14.16
C CYS A 213 -19.97 -4.30 -13.27
N ALA A 214 -19.04 -3.51 -13.81
CA ALA A 214 -17.82 -3.10 -13.11
C ALA A 214 -18.11 -2.25 -11.86
N GLU A 215 -19.08 -1.33 -11.93
CA GLU A 215 -19.44 -0.49 -10.78
C GLU A 215 -20.03 -1.32 -9.64
N THR A 216 -20.91 -2.27 -9.97
CA THR A 216 -21.50 -3.18 -8.97
C THR A 216 -20.44 -4.08 -8.35
N GLN A 217 -19.49 -4.56 -9.17
CA GLN A 217 -18.40 -5.41 -8.67
C GLN A 217 -17.52 -4.63 -7.68
N ALA A 218 -17.17 -3.39 -8.01
CA ALA A 218 -16.40 -2.53 -7.13
C ALA A 218 -17.14 -2.23 -5.83
N ALA A 219 -18.43 -1.88 -5.90
CA ALA A 219 -19.26 -1.64 -4.72
C ALA A 219 -19.34 -2.87 -3.81
N MET A 220 -19.64 -4.04 -4.37
CA MET A 220 -19.66 -5.30 -3.61
C MET A 220 -18.29 -5.60 -3.00
N PHE A 221 -17.20 -5.42 -3.76
CA PHE A 221 -15.86 -5.63 -3.23
C PHE A 221 -15.60 -4.74 -2.00
N GLU A 222 -15.92 -3.45 -2.06
CA GLU A 222 -15.70 -2.54 -0.93
C GLU A 222 -16.57 -2.92 0.28
N ASP A 223 -17.85 -3.22 0.09
CA ASP A 223 -18.77 -3.62 1.16
C ASP A 223 -18.27 -4.87 1.90
N TYR A 224 -17.89 -5.92 1.18
CA TYR A 224 -17.43 -7.18 1.79
C TYR A 224 -16.00 -7.08 2.35
N ASN A 225 -15.15 -6.21 1.80
CA ASN A 225 -13.79 -6.03 2.28
C ASN A 225 -13.71 -5.23 3.60
N ALA A 226 -14.79 -4.50 3.95
CA ALA A 226 -14.87 -3.71 5.17
C ALA A 226 -15.17 -4.54 6.44
N GLU A 227 -15.85 -5.69 6.33
CA GLU A 227 -16.50 -6.34 7.49
C GLU A 227 -15.83 -7.60 8.07
N ASP A 228 -14.67 -8.05 7.57
CA ASP A 228 -14.30 -9.46 7.73
C ASP A 228 -12.86 -9.79 8.22
N SER A 229 -12.64 -11.08 8.52
CA SER A 229 -11.36 -11.66 8.96
C SER A 229 -10.24 -11.51 7.92
N ARG A 230 -8.96 -11.57 8.35
CA ARG A 230 -7.79 -11.45 7.46
C ARG A 230 -7.83 -12.45 6.30
N THR A 231 -8.29 -13.68 6.54
CA THR A 231 -8.39 -14.75 5.54
C THR A 231 -9.44 -14.44 4.47
N GLN A 232 -10.62 -13.97 4.88
CA GLN A 232 -11.68 -13.57 3.95
C GLN A 232 -11.26 -12.38 3.10
N ARG A 233 -10.64 -11.36 3.72
CA ARG A 233 -10.07 -10.22 2.97
C ARG A 233 -9.03 -10.70 1.96
N LEU A 234 -8.18 -11.66 2.31
CA LEU A 234 -7.19 -12.21 1.38
C LEU A 234 -7.86 -12.89 0.17
N MET A 235 -8.91 -13.69 0.41
CA MET A 235 -9.67 -14.35 -0.65
C MET A 235 -10.42 -13.36 -1.54
N LEU A 236 -11.09 -12.36 -0.95
CA LEU A 236 -11.77 -11.28 -1.68
C LEU A 236 -10.80 -10.48 -2.54
N ASN A 237 -9.66 -10.05 -1.98
CA ASN A 237 -8.64 -9.34 -2.73
C ASN A 237 -8.06 -10.21 -3.85
N GLY A 238 -7.91 -11.52 -3.64
CA GLY A 238 -7.46 -12.42 -4.70
C GLY A 238 -8.47 -12.59 -5.83
N ALA A 239 -9.75 -12.77 -5.50
CA ALA A 239 -10.81 -12.86 -6.48
C ALA A 239 -10.87 -11.58 -7.33
N TYR A 240 -10.87 -10.42 -6.66
CA TYR A 240 -10.89 -9.12 -7.32
C TYR A 240 -9.66 -8.89 -8.20
N ALA A 241 -8.46 -9.22 -7.71
CA ALA A 241 -7.22 -9.08 -8.48
C ALA A 241 -7.22 -9.94 -9.75
N ILE A 242 -7.76 -11.16 -9.70
CA ILE A 242 -7.89 -12.06 -10.86
C ILE A 242 -8.84 -11.48 -11.90
N LEU A 243 -10.01 -11.00 -11.45
CA LEU A 243 -11.04 -10.44 -12.33
C LEU A 243 -10.56 -9.14 -12.99
N GLN A 244 -9.84 -8.30 -12.24
CA GLN A 244 -9.28 -7.02 -12.70
C GLN A 244 -7.92 -7.14 -13.39
N LYS A 245 -7.36 -8.36 -13.50
CA LYS A 245 -6.06 -8.65 -14.13
C LYS A 245 -4.92 -7.80 -13.57
N TYR A 246 -4.85 -7.71 -12.24
CA TYR A 246 -3.75 -7.01 -11.57
C TYR A 246 -2.44 -7.74 -11.79
N ASP A 247 -1.32 -7.02 -11.81
CA ASP A 247 -0.02 -7.67 -11.94
C ASP A 247 0.32 -8.48 -10.67
N VAL A 248 1.03 -9.60 -10.89
CA VAL A 248 1.37 -10.55 -9.81
C VAL A 248 2.22 -9.90 -8.74
N PHE A 249 3.15 -9.01 -9.14
CA PHE A 249 4.06 -8.33 -8.25
C PHE A 249 3.32 -7.38 -7.29
N THR A 250 2.52 -6.45 -7.81
CA THR A 250 1.70 -5.55 -6.99
C THR A 250 0.73 -6.35 -6.12
N THR A 251 0.09 -7.39 -6.66
CA THR A 251 -0.84 -8.24 -5.90
C THR A 251 -0.14 -8.94 -4.74
N HIS A 252 1.13 -9.33 -4.88
CA HIS A 252 1.92 -9.87 -3.79
C HIS A 252 2.03 -8.90 -2.60
N TYR A 253 2.23 -7.60 -2.88
CA TYR A 253 2.32 -6.57 -1.83
C TYR A 253 0.95 -6.20 -1.24
N LEU A 254 -0.11 -6.22 -2.05
CA LEU A 254 -1.49 -6.13 -1.55
C LEU A 254 -1.77 -7.25 -0.54
N PHE A 255 -1.44 -8.48 -0.87
CA PHE A 255 -1.62 -9.61 0.05
C PHE A 255 -0.75 -9.50 1.30
N ASN A 256 0.50 -9.03 1.19
CA ASN A 256 1.33 -8.73 2.35
C ASN A 256 0.66 -7.72 3.29
N ALA A 257 0.11 -6.65 2.73
CA ALA A 257 -0.60 -5.62 3.48
C ALA A 257 -1.83 -6.19 4.19
N VAL A 258 -2.67 -6.98 3.50
CA VAL A 258 -3.87 -7.60 4.08
C VAL A 258 -3.52 -8.53 5.24
N ILE A 259 -2.40 -9.26 5.13
CA ILE A 259 -1.93 -10.20 6.16
C ILE A 259 -1.36 -9.47 7.39
N GLY A 260 -0.92 -8.22 7.23
CA GLY A 260 -0.16 -7.49 8.25
C GLY A 260 1.32 -7.81 8.24
N LYS A 261 1.82 -8.27 7.10
CA LYS A 261 3.24 -8.52 6.90
C LYS A 261 3.92 -7.40 6.16
N TYR A 262 4.96 -6.89 6.78
CA TYR A 262 6.09 -6.38 6.04
C TYR A 262 6.99 -7.58 5.79
N SER A 263 6.82 -8.22 4.62
CA SER A 263 7.78 -9.23 4.17
C SER A 263 9.18 -8.62 4.22
N ARG A 264 10.21 -9.45 4.45
CA ARG A 264 11.56 -9.06 4.04
C ARG A 264 11.44 -8.58 2.61
N TYR A 265 11.71 -7.30 2.41
CA TYR A 265 11.64 -6.59 1.12
C TYR A 265 12.55 -7.24 0.08
N ASP A 266 13.42 -8.13 0.54
CA ASP A 266 14.54 -8.75 -0.15
C ASP A 266 14.20 -10.04 -0.90
N LYS A 267 12.92 -10.48 -0.94
CA LYS A 267 12.56 -11.56 -1.84
C LYS A 267 12.63 -11.01 -3.27
N ASP A 268 13.70 -11.37 -3.97
CA ASP A 268 13.83 -11.07 -5.39
C ASP A 268 12.58 -11.56 -6.14
N SER A 269 12.18 -10.81 -7.15
CA SER A 269 11.11 -11.15 -8.10
C SER A 269 11.15 -12.63 -8.52
N GLY A 270 12.35 -13.17 -8.80
CA GLY A 270 12.54 -14.58 -9.15
C GLY A 270 12.16 -15.57 -8.04
N GLU A 271 12.33 -15.22 -6.76
CA GLU A 271 11.88 -16.08 -5.65
C GLU A 271 10.35 -16.11 -5.54
N ILE A 272 9.69 -14.98 -5.80
CA ILE A 272 8.22 -14.90 -5.82
C ILE A 272 7.69 -15.76 -6.97
N GLU A 273 8.24 -15.59 -8.18
CA GLU A 273 7.85 -16.36 -9.36
C GLU A 273 8.04 -17.87 -9.16
N THR A 274 9.15 -18.27 -8.54
CA THR A 274 9.42 -19.69 -8.23
C THR A 274 8.37 -20.27 -7.29
N GLU A 275 8.01 -19.54 -6.22
CA GLU A 275 7.00 -19.99 -5.26
C GLU A 275 5.60 -20.02 -5.88
N VAL A 276 5.27 -19.03 -6.73
CA VAL A 276 4.02 -18.98 -7.50
C VAL A 276 3.92 -20.17 -8.46
N LYS A 277 5.01 -20.47 -9.19
CA LYS A 277 5.03 -21.59 -10.14
C LYS A 277 4.88 -22.94 -9.42
N ALA A 278 5.61 -23.15 -8.33
CA ALA A 278 5.49 -24.37 -7.53
C ALA A 278 4.04 -24.60 -7.04
N ARG A 279 3.35 -23.52 -6.60
CA ARG A 279 1.94 -23.61 -6.22
C ARG A 279 1.00 -23.86 -7.39
N LEU A 280 1.30 -23.31 -8.56
CA LEU A 280 0.51 -23.59 -9.74
C LEU A 280 0.61 -25.06 -10.14
N ASP A 281 1.83 -25.62 -10.11
CA ASP A 281 2.06 -27.04 -10.38
C ASP A 281 1.31 -27.92 -9.37
N ASP A 282 1.33 -27.58 -8.08
CA ASP A 282 0.55 -28.28 -7.03
C ASP A 282 -0.97 -28.25 -7.27
N ILE A 283 -1.50 -27.14 -7.81
CA ILE A 283 -2.95 -26.98 -8.08
C ILE A 283 -3.38 -27.76 -9.33
N LEU A 284 -2.48 -27.91 -10.30
CA LEU A 284 -2.77 -28.54 -11.59
C LEU A 284 -2.54 -30.07 -11.59
N ALA A 285 -1.78 -30.58 -10.63
CA ALA A 285 -1.54 -32.01 -10.40
C ALA A 285 -2.82 -32.75 -9.95
#